data_AF-A0AAV5GJ53-F1
#
_entry.id   AF-A0AAV5GJ53-F1
#
_cell.length_a   1.000
_cell.length_b   1.000
_cell.length_c   1.000
_cell.angle_alpha   90.00
_cell.angle_beta   90.00
_cell.angle_gamma   90.00
#
_symmetry.space_group_name_H-M   'P 1'
#
loop_
_entity.id
_entity.type
_entity.pdbx_description
1 polymer ?
#
loop_
_entity_poly.entity_id
_entity_poly.type
_entity_poly.pdbx_seq_one_letter_code
_entity_poly.pdbx_strand_id
1 'polypeptide(L)'
;METALVEVDKGLSPAYLSRRAQRERSREAFWDTAAMAASHYSGMLPDPLRLKLGGLSPQQLQVHEDFARLRAVPPVGAAIDGRNGAFYADSPAMAAATLTPQIAAAATAAAAASGGAEPSLLSPAQVVEKFSVLVAELDKALAAESSPSFGGVAQESDLRRVVQHIPVLAATSTSPDETALVCSQKAVQLLYCIEMTLAHDAHVFLLDRLCAISPKVAKEVSLWLIYAEDERKFNVPVTVALLQARFIAVAELDLQLAKFVVRKFRASVVDFAANLLAGPRRPPVATREQFSNTFEALNQAVRAGKATDAARTVLQAVQTRGSINVRGLSPGKLTSADEPGVREQLTYCFAEWVRLFQQSYNVEKSFVDFVVQLQKQGILKGEEISSFFFRVCAEVSIDSYIKNKAAGGTPATGIFQPIDAFARLITFMIKYHADPTGVNNDKAKVHYMTKVLSIVVLVLANSHEELGPHFQTKKVIRIYGHLGFVVLSLALDTLVARQVLVISI
;
A
#
# COMPACT_ATOMS: atom_id res chain seq x y z
N MET A 1 -16.26 -6.62 -23.45
CA MET A 1 -16.75 -7.35 -22.26
C MET A 1 -17.71 -8.46 -22.65
N GLU A 2 -18.62 -8.24 -23.60
CA GLU A 2 -19.59 -9.25 -24.04
C GLU A 2 -18.94 -10.50 -24.67
N THR A 3 -17.87 -10.34 -25.45
CA THR A 3 -17.12 -11.46 -26.03
C THR A 3 -16.43 -12.35 -25.01
N ALA A 4 -15.94 -11.78 -23.91
CA ALA A 4 -15.29 -12.53 -22.84
C ALA A 4 -16.28 -13.39 -22.05
N LEU A 5 -17.52 -12.89 -21.84
CA LEU A 5 -18.58 -13.66 -21.20
C LEU A 5 -18.96 -14.89 -22.04
N VAL A 6 -19.10 -14.71 -23.36
CA VAL A 6 -19.44 -15.80 -24.29
C VAL A 6 -18.34 -16.86 -24.36
N GLU A 7 -17.07 -16.45 -24.36
CA GLU A 7 -15.94 -17.39 -24.34
C GLU A 7 -15.84 -18.17 -23.02
N VAL A 8 -16.09 -17.51 -21.89
CA VAL A 8 -16.13 -18.16 -20.58
C VAL A 8 -17.28 -19.17 -20.51
N ASP A 9 -18.49 -18.80 -20.94
CA ASP A 9 -19.63 -19.72 -20.98
C ASP A 9 -19.40 -20.91 -21.91
N LYS A 10 -18.78 -20.69 -23.07
CA LYS A 10 -18.41 -21.75 -23.99
C LYS A 10 -17.38 -22.71 -23.39
N GLY A 11 -16.40 -22.18 -22.64
CA GLY A 11 -15.39 -22.98 -21.93
C GLY A 11 -15.97 -23.78 -20.77
N LEU A 12 -16.96 -23.24 -20.06
CA LEU A 12 -17.58 -23.88 -18.88
C LEU A 12 -18.74 -24.83 -19.22
N SER A 13 -19.33 -24.71 -20.42
CA SER A 13 -20.46 -25.52 -20.89
C SER A 13 -20.28 -27.04 -20.68
N PRO A 14 -19.14 -27.67 -21.04
CA PRO A 14 -18.93 -29.10 -20.82
C PRO A 14 -19.01 -29.50 -19.34
N ALA A 15 -18.51 -28.67 -18.44
CA ALA A 15 -18.53 -28.91 -16.99
C ALA A 15 -19.93 -28.74 -16.38
N TYR A 16 -20.76 -27.86 -16.94
CA TYR A 16 -22.16 -27.74 -16.53
C TYR A 16 -23.00 -28.94 -16.98
N LEU A 17 -22.78 -29.41 -18.21
CA LEU A 17 -23.50 -30.57 -18.76
C LEU A 17 -23.16 -31.86 -18.01
N SER A 18 -21.89 -32.07 -17.66
CA SER A 18 -21.48 -33.25 -16.87
C SER A 18 -22.11 -33.26 -15.47
N ARG A 19 -22.14 -32.10 -14.78
CA ARG A 19 -22.83 -31.94 -13.49
C ARG A 19 -24.32 -32.20 -13.59
N ARG A 20 -24.97 -31.70 -14.63
CA ARG A 20 -26.40 -31.89 -14.86
C ARG A 20 -26.73 -33.37 -15.11
N ALA A 21 -25.99 -34.02 -16.01
CA ALA A 21 -26.18 -35.44 -16.32
C ALA A 21 -25.96 -36.35 -15.10
N GLN A 22 -24.98 -36.02 -14.24
CA GLN A 22 -24.75 -36.80 -13.02
C GLN A 22 -25.82 -36.56 -11.96
N ARG A 23 -26.35 -35.33 -11.81
CA ARG A 23 -27.50 -35.04 -10.93
C ARG A 23 -28.77 -35.77 -11.38
N GLU A 24 -28.94 -35.92 -12.69
CA GLU A 24 -30.07 -36.67 -13.28
C GLU A 24 -29.90 -38.20 -13.10
N ARG A 25 -28.67 -38.71 -13.10
CA ARG A 25 -28.35 -40.14 -12.95
C ARG A 25 -28.19 -40.61 -11.50
N SER A 26 -27.75 -39.74 -10.59
CA SER A 26 -27.42 -40.08 -9.20
C SER A 26 -27.62 -38.90 -8.26
N ARG A 27 -28.02 -39.15 -7.01
CA ARG A 27 -28.05 -38.12 -5.94
C ARG A 27 -26.70 -37.97 -5.23
N GLU A 28 -25.66 -38.64 -5.72
CA GLU A 28 -24.33 -38.59 -5.16
C GLU A 28 -23.61 -37.29 -5.54
N ALA A 29 -22.61 -36.92 -4.72
CA ALA A 29 -21.80 -35.74 -4.98
C ALA A 29 -21.12 -35.84 -6.35
N PHE A 30 -21.26 -34.80 -7.18
CA PHE A 30 -20.58 -34.71 -8.46
C PHE A 30 -19.06 -34.61 -8.25
N TRP A 31 -18.30 -35.42 -8.97
CA TRP A 31 -16.84 -35.35 -8.98
C TRP A 31 -16.33 -35.54 -10.40
N ASP A 32 -15.37 -34.70 -10.80
CA ASP A 32 -14.83 -34.69 -12.15
C ASP A 32 -13.60 -35.60 -12.25
N THR A 33 -13.77 -36.76 -12.90
CA THR A 33 -12.72 -37.75 -13.16
C THR A 33 -11.55 -37.15 -13.94
N ALA A 34 -11.80 -36.25 -14.90
CA ALA A 34 -10.77 -35.68 -15.75
C ALA A 34 -9.94 -34.63 -15.00
N ALA A 35 -10.58 -33.82 -14.15
CA ALA A 35 -9.89 -32.82 -13.32
C ALA A 35 -8.95 -33.46 -12.28
N MET A 36 -9.33 -34.60 -11.71
CA MET A 36 -8.49 -35.35 -10.76
C MET A 36 -7.34 -36.08 -11.47
N ALA A 37 -7.56 -36.59 -12.68
CA ALA A 37 -6.50 -37.20 -13.49
C ALA A 37 -5.44 -36.17 -13.96
N ALA A 38 -5.86 -34.93 -14.20
CA ALA A 38 -4.96 -33.84 -14.59
C ALA A 38 -4.10 -33.28 -13.43
N SER A 39 -4.49 -33.54 -12.18
CA SER A 39 -3.82 -32.98 -11.00
C SER A 39 -2.92 -34.02 -10.32
N HIS A 40 -1.67 -34.13 -10.81
CA HIS A 40 -0.63 -35.01 -10.27
C HIS A 40 -0.39 -34.86 -8.75
N TYR A 41 -0.77 -33.73 -8.15
CA TYR A 41 -0.59 -33.46 -6.72
C TYR A 41 -1.76 -33.93 -5.84
N SER A 42 -2.91 -34.28 -6.41
CA SER A 42 -4.13 -34.59 -5.64
C SER A 42 -3.94 -35.77 -4.66
N GLY A 43 -3.11 -36.75 -5.04
CA GLY A 43 -2.76 -37.91 -4.20
C GLY A 43 -1.67 -37.66 -3.15
N MET A 44 -0.89 -36.57 -3.26
CA MET A 44 0.22 -36.25 -2.34
C MET A 44 -0.15 -35.25 -1.24
N LEU A 45 -1.36 -34.71 -1.30
CA LEU A 45 -1.84 -33.76 -0.31
C LEU A 45 -2.17 -34.46 1.02
N PRO A 46 -1.82 -33.84 2.17
CA PRO A 46 -2.24 -34.32 3.48
C PRO A 46 -3.76 -34.48 3.56
N ASP A 47 -4.25 -35.42 4.38
CA ASP A 47 -5.66 -35.76 4.51
C ASP A 47 -6.65 -34.58 4.64
N PRO A 48 -6.34 -33.48 5.36
CA PRO A 48 -7.21 -32.30 5.43
C PRO A 48 -7.36 -31.54 4.11
N LEU A 49 -6.40 -31.66 3.19
CA LEU A 49 -6.37 -30.96 1.90
C LEU A 49 -6.63 -31.90 0.71
N ARG A 50 -6.66 -33.21 0.97
CA ARG A 50 -6.91 -34.24 -0.02
C ARG A 50 -8.40 -34.34 -0.33
N LEU A 51 -8.73 -34.30 -1.61
CA LEU A 51 -10.08 -34.55 -2.11
C LEU A 51 -10.28 -36.08 -2.22
N LYS A 52 -11.14 -36.66 -1.37
CA LYS A 52 -11.43 -38.10 -1.37
C LYS A 52 -12.54 -38.44 -2.37
N LEU A 53 -12.48 -39.62 -2.98
CA LEU A 53 -13.59 -40.16 -3.77
C LEU A 53 -14.78 -40.39 -2.84
N GLY A 54 -15.81 -39.56 -2.95
CA GLY A 54 -16.94 -39.49 -2.01
C GLY A 54 -17.27 -38.08 -1.53
N GLY A 55 -16.45 -37.07 -1.86
CA GLY A 55 -16.68 -35.67 -1.52
C GLY A 55 -15.82 -35.18 -0.34
N LEU A 56 -16.17 -34.01 0.18
CA LEU A 56 -15.48 -33.44 1.34
C LEU A 56 -15.81 -34.24 2.60
N SER A 57 -14.79 -34.55 3.41
CA SER A 57 -15.01 -35.16 4.73
C SER A 57 -15.78 -34.21 5.66
N PRO A 58 -16.47 -34.71 6.70
CA PRO A 58 -17.18 -33.87 7.67
C PRO A 58 -16.29 -32.78 8.29
N GLN A 59 -15.01 -33.07 8.54
CA GLN A 59 -14.04 -32.09 9.04
C GLN A 59 -13.70 -31.00 8.01
N GLN A 60 -13.59 -31.35 6.72
CA GLN A 60 -13.38 -30.39 5.65
C GLN A 60 -14.64 -29.53 5.40
N LEU A 61 -15.82 -30.14 5.54
CA LEU A 61 -17.11 -29.46 5.40
C LEU A 61 -17.35 -28.49 6.56
N GLN A 62 -16.89 -28.84 7.77
CA GLN A 62 -16.94 -27.97 8.95
C GLN A 62 -16.23 -26.63 8.71
N VAL A 63 -15.12 -26.59 7.96
CA VAL A 63 -14.48 -25.32 7.57
C VAL A 63 -15.43 -24.43 6.79
N HIS A 64 -16.17 -25.01 5.83
CA HIS A 64 -17.15 -24.26 5.04
C HIS A 64 -18.37 -23.85 5.88
N GLU A 65 -18.82 -24.70 6.80
CA GLU A 65 -19.88 -24.35 7.75
C GLU A 65 -19.46 -23.25 8.72
N ASP A 66 -18.23 -23.28 9.22
CA ASP A 66 -17.67 -22.24 10.11
C ASP A 66 -17.58 -20.90 9.37
N PHE A 67 -17.16 -20.89 8.10
CA PHE A 67 -17.21 -19.69 7.25
C PHE A 67 -18.64 -19.21 7.00
N ALA A 68 -19.61 -20.11 6.86
CA ALA A 68 -21.02 -19.75 6.71
C ALA A 68 -21.61 -19.18 8.01
N ARG A 69 -21.21 -19.72 9.17
CA ARG A 69 -21.62 -19.25 10.51
C ARG A 69 -21.01 -17.90 10.86
N LEU A 70 -19.75 -17.66 10.50
CA LEU A 70 -19.11 -16.33 10.62
C LEU A 70 -19.81 -15.24 9.79
N ARG A 71 -20.56 -15.64 8.75
CA ARG A 71 -21.38 -14.73 7.95
C ARG A 71 -22.76 -14.44 8.56
N ALA A 72 -23.23 -15.29 9.46
CA ALA A 72 -24.59 -15.25 10.02
C ALA A 72 -24.67 -14.67 11.44
N VAL A 73 -23.55 -14.44 12.12
CA VAL A 73 -23.52 -13.82 13.46
C VAL A 73 -23.28 -12.31 13.32
N PRO A 74 -24.18 -11.43 13.80
CA PRO A 74 -23.88 -10.01 13.92
C PRO A 74 -22.80 -9.82 15.01
N PRO A 75 -21.76 -9.01 14.80
CA PRO A 75 -20.70 -8.87 15.78
C PRO A 75 -21.19 -8.03 16.96
N VAL A 76 -21.62 -8.69 18.02
CA VAL A 76 -21.57 -8.11 19.38
C VAL A 76 -20.18 -8.39 19.92
N GLY A 77 -19.52 -7.34 20.41
CA GLY A 77 -18.10 -7.30 20.73
C GLY A 77 -17.57 -8.52 21.49
N ALA A 78 -16.61 -9.21 20.88
CA ALA A 78 -15.66 -10.06 21.56
C ALA A 78 -14.34 -10.01 20.79
N ALA A 79 -13.30 -9.52 21.45
CA ALA A 79 -11.93 -9.64 21.01
C ALA A 79 -11.58 -11.14 20.88
N ILE A 80 -11.37 -11.62 19.66
CA ILE A 80 -10.86 -12.96 19.41
C ILE A 80 -9.66 -12.86 18.47
N ASP A 81 -8.58 -13.49 18.92
CA ASP A 81 -7.22 -13.49 18.39
C ASP A 81 -7.09 -13.50 16.87
N GLY A 82 -6.24 -12.59 16.39
CA GLY A 82 -5.91 -12.34 14.98
C GLY A 82 -5.09 -13.43 14.30
N ARG A 83 -5.64 -14.64 14.21
CA ARG A 83 -5.13 -15.70 13.33
C ARG A 83 -5.89 -15.67 12.00
N ASN A 84 -5.25 -15.09 10.99
CA ASN A 84 -5.49 -15.28 9.55
C ASN A 84 -6.48 -14.39 8.77
N GLY A 85 -7.27 -13.50 9.39
CA GLY A 85 -8.20 -12.63 8.62
C GLY A 85 -7.61 -11.34 8.02
N ALA A 86 -6.50 -10.82 8.57
CA ALA A 86 -6.06 -9.45 8.30
C ALA A 86 -5.39 -9.21 6.93
N PHE A 87 -5.06 -10.25 6.16
CA PHE A 87 -4.38 -10.07 4.86
C PHE A 87 -5.33 -9.69 3.72
N TYR A 88 -6.65 -9.90 3.89
CA TYR A 88 -7.67 -9.47 2.94
C TYR A 88 -8.61 -8.41 3.53
N ALA A 89 -8.59 -8.21 4.85
CA ALA A 89 -9.44 -7.24 5.54
C ALA A 89 -9.22 -5.78 5.10
N ASP A 90 -8.02 -5.46 4.61
CA ASP A 90 -7.64 -4.09 4.21
C ASP A 90 -7.81 -3.81 2.71
N SER A 91 -8.46 -4.69 1.95
CA SER A 91 -8.85 -4.36 0.59
C SER A 91 -10.07 -3.43 0.63
N PRO A 92 -10.10 -2.28 -0.08
CA PRO A 92 -11.25 -1.38 -0.09
C PRO A 92 -12.55 -2.09 -0.49
N ALA A 93 -12.44 -3.18 -1.26
CA ALA A 93 -13.56 -4.07 -1.60
C ALA A 93 -14.12 -4.86 -0.40
N MET A 94 -13.28 -5.29 0.55
CA MET A 94 -13.70 -5.99 1.78
C MET A 94 -14.29 -5.01 2.80
N ALA A 95 -13.72 -3.81 2.93
CA ALA A 95 -14.31 -2.73 3.72
C ALA A 95 -15.71 -2.38 3.19
N ALA A 96 -15.84 -2.09 1.89
CA ALA A 96 -17.15 -1.87 1.26
C ALA A 96 -18.12 -3.03 1.50
N ALA A 97 -17.68 -4.29 1.34
CA ALA A 97 -18.51 -5.48 1.57
C ALA A 97 -19.05 -5.61 3.01
N THR A 98 -18.36 -5.06 4.01
CA THR A 98 -18.85 -5.00 5.41
C THR A 98 -19.71 -3.77 5.71
N LEU A 99 -19.44 -2.64 5.04
CA LEU A 99 -20.11 -1.37 5.33
C LEU A 99 -21.48 -1.25 4.66
N THR A 100 -21.65 -1.76 3.45
CA THR A 100 -22.94 -1.72 2.73
C THR A 100 -24.07 -2.45 3.48
N PRO A 101 -23.89 -3.68 3.99
CA PRO A 101 -24.93 -4.35 4.79
C PRO A 101 -25.22 -3.63 6.11
N GLN A 102 -24.22 -3.01 6.73
CA GLN A 102 -24.37 -2.30 8.01
C GLN A 102 -25.19 -1.01 7.83
N ILE A 103 -24.95 -0.25 6.76
CA ILE A 103 -25.72 0.96 6.43
C ILE A 103 -27.17 0.59 6.09
N ALA A 104 -27.39 -0.51 5.35
CA ALA A 104 -28.74 -1.01 5.02
C ALA A 104 -29.51 -1.49 6.27
N ALA A 105 -28.85 -2.19 7.19
CA ALA A 105 -29.44 -2.61 8.46
C ALA A 105 -29.79 -1.41 9.36
N ALA A 106 -28.94 -0.38 9.40
CA ALA A 106 -29.22 0.85 10.14
C ALA A 106 -30.39 1.63 9.51
N ALA A 107 -30.50 1.68 8.18
CA ALA A 107 -31.60 2.34 7.48
C ALA A 107 -32.95 1.67 7.74
N THR A 108 -32.98 0.33 7.75
CA THR A 108 -34.19 -0.44 8.07
C THR A 108 -34.61 -0.27 9.53
N ALA A 109 -33.66 -0.22 10.47
CA ALA A 109 -33.94 0.08 11.88
C ALA A 109 -34.45 1.52 12.08
N ALA A 110 -33.87 2.50 11.38
CA ALA A 110 -34.30 3.90 11.44
C ALA A 110 -35.73 4.09 10.90
N ALA A 111 -36.07 3.41 9.80
CA ALA A 111 -37.43 3.41 9.25
C ALA A 111 -38.45 2.75 10.20
N ALA A 112 -38.05 1.74 10.98
CA ALA A 112 -38.90 1.10 11.97
C ALA A 112 -39.13 1.97 13.22
N ALA A 113 -38.15 2.80 13.60
CA ALA A 113 -38.24 3.68 14.77
C ALA A 113 -39.16 4.90 14.57
N SER A 114 -39.47 5.29 13.33
CA SER A 114 -40.34 6.44 13.01
C SER A 114 -41.85 6.19 13.20
N GLY A 115 -42.26 5.04 13.77
CA GLY A 115 -43.63 4.82 14.26
C GLY A 115 -44.71 4.86 13.18
N GLY A 116 -44.79 3.81 12.34
CA GLY A 116 -45.88 3.59 11.39
C GLY A 116 -45.65 2.31 10.58
N ALA A 117 -46.72 1.57 10.27
CA ALA A 117 -46.65 0.34 9.47
C ALA A 117 -46.13 0.63 8.05
N GLU A 118 -45.25 -0.26 7.56
CA GLU A 118 -44.39 -0.19 6.36
C GLU A 118 -43.25 0.86 6.36
N PRO A 119 -42.03 0.48 5.94
CA PRO A 119 -40.93 1.44 5.77
C PRO A 119 -41.26 2.40 4.62
N SER A 120 -41.76 3.59 4.93
CA SER A 120 -42.03 4.63 3.94
C SER A 120 -40.70 5.17 3.41
N LEU A 121 -40.29 4.66 2.25
CA LEU A 121 -39.12 5.16 1.51
C LEU A 121 -39.31 6.64 1.19
N LEU A 122 -38.28 7.43 1.41
CA LEU A 122 -38.31 8.87 1.16
C LEU A 122 -38.07 9.16 -0.34
N SER A 123 -38.69 10.23 -0.85
CA SER A 123 -38.34 10.70 -2.19
C SER A 123 -36.93 11.31 -2.20
N PRO A 124 -36.20 11.32 -3.33
CA PRO A 124 -34.86 11.88 -3.39
C PRO A 124 -34.83 13.37 -2.98
N ALA A 125 -35.86 14.12 -3.34
CA ALA A 125 -36.01 15.52 -2.96
C ALA A 125 -36.12 15.71 -1.43
N GLN A 126 -36.91 14.86 -0.75
CA GLN A 126 -37.05 14.90 0.71
C GLN A 126 -35.75 14.53 1.43
N VAL A 127 -34.98 13.58 0.88
CA VAL A 127 -33.68 13.21 1.43
C VAL A 127 -32.68 14.35 1.26
N VAL A 128 -32.63 15.02 0.11
CA VAL A 128 -31.72 16.14 -0.14
C VAL A 128 -32.04 17.35 0.73
N GLU A 129 -33.31 17.63 1.00
CA GLU A 129 -33.72 18.69 1.94
C GLU A 129 -33.24 18.37 3.37
N LYS A 130 -33.51 17.15 3.85
CA LYS A 130 -33.03 16.68 5.16
C LYS A 130 -31.50 16.61 5.24
N PHE A 131 -30.82 16.25 4.14
CA PHE A 131 -29.37 16.28 4.03
C PHE A 131 -28.82 17.70 4.25
N SER A 132 -29.49 18.72 3.69
CA SER A 132 -29.08 20.11 3.84
C SER A 132 -29.17 20.59 5.30
N VAL A 133 -30.18 20.12 6.04
CA VAL A 133 -30.31 20.36 7.49
C VAL A 133 -29.18 19.67 8.26
N LEU A 134 -28.89 18.40 7.96
CA LEU A 134 -27.81 17.64 8.62
C LEU A 134 -26.42 18.22 8.33
N VAL A 135 -26.19 18.80 7.16
CA VAL A 135 -24.95 19.53 6.86
C VAL A 135 -24.82 20.77 7.74
N ALA A 136 -25.90 21.53 7.97
CA ALA A 136 -25.85 22.67 8.87
C ALA A 136 -25.63 22.25 10.34
N GLU A 137 -26.20 21.12 10.76
CA GLU A 137 -25.92 20.52 12.07
C GLU A 137 -24.46 20.02 12.18
N LEU A 138 -23.92 19.47 11.09
CA LEU A 138 -22.52 19.05 11.00
C LEU A 138 -21.59 20.24 11.22
N ASP A 139 -21.83 21.36 10.55
CA ASP A 139 -21.04 22.58 10.72
C ASP A 139 -21.10 23.12 12.16
N LYS A 140 -22.28 23.08 12.79
CA LYS A 140 -22.45 23.46 14.19
C LYS A 140 -21.70 22.53 15.14
N ALA A 141 -21.74 21.22 14.89
CA ALA A 141 -21.01 20.23 15.69
C ALA A 141 -19.49 20.37 15.51
N LEU A 142 -19.02 20.64 14.29
CA LEU A 142 -17.61 20.92 14.00
C LEU A 142 -17.10 22.17 14.71
N ALA A 143 -17.92 23.21 14.84
CA ALA A 143 -17.56 24.44 15.56
C ALA A 143 -17.47 24.24 17.09
N ALA A 144 -18.19 23.25 17.63
CA ALA A 144 -18.21 22.94 19.07
C ALA A 144 -17.13 21.94 19.50
N GLU A 145 -16.53 21.21 18.55
CA GLU A 145 -15.58 20.13 18.84
C GLU A 145 -14.15 20.68 19.04
N SER A 146 -13.51 20.29 20.14
CA SER A 146 -12.13 20.72 20.47
C SER A 146 -11.05 19.76 19.97
N SER A 147 -11.42 18.61 19.43
CA SER A 147 -10.47 17.58 18.99
C SER A 147 -9.78 17.97 17.67
N PRO A 148 -8.45 17.77 17.53
CA PRO A 148 -7.73 18.15 16.33
C PRO A 148 -7.92 17.19 15.14
N SER A 149 -8.48 15.99 15.36
CA SER A 149 -8.70 15.00 14.31
C SER A 149 -9.95 14.17 14.57
N PHE A 150 -10.59 13.68 13.50
CA PHE A 150 -11.82 12.90 13.61
C PHE A 150 -11.62 11.56 14.35
N GLY A 151 -10.41 10.99 14.28
CA GLY A 151 -10.05 9.77 15.02
C GLY A 151 -10.10 9.93 16.54
N GLY A 152 -9.79 11.13 17.06
CA GLY A 152 -9.79 11.44 18.49
C GLY A 152 -11.15 11.86 19.06
N VAL A 153 -12.17 12.02 18.21
CA VAL A 153 -13.52 12.41 18.63
C VAL A 153 -14.18 11.26 19.40
N ALA A 154 -14.82 11.55 20.53
CA ALA A 154 -15.52 10.56 21.36
C ALA A 154 -16.63 9.84 20.57
N GLN A 155 -16.90 8.56 20.90
CA GLN A 155 -17.92 7.77 20.18
C GLN A 155 -19.33 8.35 20.32
N GLU A 156 -19.63 9.02 21.45
CA GLU A 156 -20.94 9.62 21.73
C GLU A 156 -21.08 11.08 21.29
N SER A 157 -20.08 11.64 20.60
CA SER A 157 -20.16 13.04 20.19
C SER A 157 -21.25 13.28 19.16
N ASP A 158 -21.86 14.47 19.22
CA ASP A 158 -22.86 14.88 18.24
C ASP A 158 -22.28 14.92 16.82
N LEU A 159 -20.98 15.24 16.68
CA LEU A 159 -20.27 15.18 15.41
C LEU A 159 -20.31 13.77 14.79
N ARG A 160 -19.99 12.72 15.56
CA ARG A 160 -20.05 11.34 15.02
C ARG A 160 -21.48 10.92 14.70
N ARG A 161 -22.45 11.32 15.52
CA ARG A 161 -23.87 11.00 15.31
C ARG A 161 -24.36 11.59 13.98
N VAL A 162 -24.12 12.88 13.73
CA VAL A 162 -24.54 13.57 12.50
C VAL A 162 -23.87 12.93 11.28
N VAL A 163 -22.56 12.70 11.33
CA VAL A 163 -21.81 12.09 10.21
C VAL A 163 -22.28 10.66 9.90
N GLN A 164 -22.69 9.87 10.91
CA GLN A 164 -23.23 8.52 10.71
C GLN A 164 -24.68 8.52 10.22
N HIS A 165 -25.46 9.54 10.57
CA HIS A 165 -26.87 9.63 10.18
C HIS A 165 -27.06 9.93 8.69
N ILE A 166 -26.19 10.75 8.10
CA ILE A 166 -26.30 11.17 6.70
C ILE A 166 -26.32 9.98 5.70
N PRO A 167 -25.40 9.01 5.74
CA PRO A 167 -25.45 7.84 4.85
C PRO A 167 -26.67 6.96 5.06
N VAL A 168 -27.14 6.85 6.31
CA VAL A 168 -28.34 6.08 6.66
C VAL A 168 -29.57 6.72 6.02
N LEU A 169 -29.70 8.04 6.11
CA LEU A 169 -30.76 8.80 5.45
C LEU A 169 -30.72 8.60 3.92
N ALA A 170 -29.54 8.68 3.30
CA ALA A 170 -29.39 8.44 1.86
C ALA A 170 -29.84 7.03 1.44
N ALA A 171 -29.61 6.02 2.28
CA ALA A 171 -30.02 4.64 2.02
C ALA A 171 -31.53 4.39 2.20
N THR A 172 -32.28 5.28 2.88
CA THR A 172 -33.75 5.21 2.99
C THR A 172 -34.51 5.78 1.78
N SER A 173 -33.79 6.27 0.78
CA SER A 173 -34.38 6.83 -0.44
C SER A 173 -34.99 5.74 -1.34
N THR A 174 -36.01 6.11 -2.10
CA THR A 174 -36.56 5.33 -3.22
C THR A 174 -35.53 5.09 -4.35
N SER A 175 -34.57 6.01 -4.55
CA SER A 175 -33.43 5.84 -5.47
C SER A 175 -32.09 6.11 -4.74
N PRO A 176 -31.54 5.12 -4.00
CA PRO A 176 -30.35 5.31 -3.17
C PRO A 176 -29.10 5.64 -4.01
N ASP A 177 -28.98 5.08 -5.22
CA ASP A 177 -27.88 5.39 -6.16
C ASP A 177 -27.85 6.89 -6.52
N GLU A 178 -28.97 7.44 -6.95
CA GLU A 178 -29.12 8.84 -7.38
C GLU A 178 -28.99 9.81 -6.20
N THR A 179 -29.60 9.44 -5.07
CA THR A 179 -29.56 10.26 -3.85
C THR A 179 -28.15 10.30 -3.27
N ALA A 180 -27.46 9.17 -3.19
CA ALA A 180 -26.06 9.11 -2.76
C ALA A 180 -25.16 9.90 -3.71
N LEU A 181 -25.45 9.93 -5.01
CA LEU A 181 -24.71 10.73 -5.97
C LEU A 181 -24.84 12.23 -5.68
N VAL A 182 -26.08 12.73 -5.52
CA VAL A 182 -26.34 14.15 -5.23
C VAL A 182 -25.73 14.56 -3.89
N CYS A 183 -25.88 13.74 -2.85
CA CYS A 183 -25.24 13.96 -1.55
C CYS A 183 -23.71 14.00 -1.66
N SER A 184 -23.11 13.09 -2.45
CA SER A 184 -21.66 13.05 -2.65
C SER A 184 -21.15 14.26 -3.43
N GLN A 185 -21.88 14.72 -4.46
CA GLN A 185 -21.54 15.96 -5.17
C GLN A 185 -21.52 17.15 -4.22
N LYS A 186 -22.53 17.28 -3.36
CA LYS A 186 -22.59 18.36 -2.38
C LYS A 186 -21.47 18.25 -1.34
N ALA A 187 -21.19 17.06 -0.85
CA ALA A 187 -20.09 16.83 0.10
C ALA A 187 -18.70 17.15 -0.52
N VAL A 188 -18.46 16.80 -1.80
CA VAL A 188 -17.24 17.20 -2.51
C VAL A 188 -17.16 18.71 -2.68
N GLN A 189 -18.26 19.39 -3.03
CA GLN A 189 -18.27 20.85 -3.13
C GLN A 189 -17.90 21.52 -1.80
N LEU A 190 -18.49 21.05 -0.70
CA LEU A 190 -18.22 21.57 0.64
C LEU A 190 -16.77 21.30 1.07
N LEU A 191 -16.25 20.11 0.78
CA LEU A 191 -14.86 19.73 1.10
C LEU A 191 -13.84 20.76 0.58
N TYR A 192 -14.07 21.35 -0.59
CA TYR A 192 -13.19 22.37 -1.19
C TYR A 192 -13.53 23.81 -0.77
N CYS A 193 -14.64 24.04 -0.07
CA CYS A 193 -15.01 25.35 0.49
C CYS A 193 -14.56 25.53 1.95
N ILE A 194 -14.14 24.47 2.63
CA ILE A 194 -13.81 24.48 4.06
C ILE A 194 -12.29 24.60 4.27
N GLU A 195 -11.87 25.28 5.34
CA GLU A 195 -10.46 25.47 5.71
C GLU A 195 -10.02 24.64 6.93
N MET A 196 -10.95 24.13 7.74
CA MET A 196 -10.66 23.38 8.97
C MET A 196 -10.26 21.92 8.69
N THR A 197 -9.14 21.47 9.27
CA THR A 197 -8.62 20.09 9.10
C THR A 197 -9.58 19.02 9.62
N LEU A 198 -10.18 19.24 10.79
CA LEU A 198 -11.18 18.33 11.36
C LEU A 198 -12.39 18.18 10.42
N ALA A 199 -12.80 19.28 9.78
CA ALA A 199 -13.91 19.28 8.85
C ALA A 199 -13.56 18.55 7.55
N HIS A 200 -12.32 18.65 7.06
CA HIS A 200 -11.83 17.80 5.95
C HIS A 200 -11.92 16.32 6.32
N ASP A 201 -11.44 15.91 7.50
CA ASP A 201 -11.51 14.52 7.95
C ASP A 201 -12.97 14.00 8.02
N ALA A 202 -13.87 14.81 8.58
CA ALA A 202 -15.29 14.46 8.71
C ALA A 202 -15.99 14.32 7.34
N HIS A 203 -15.72 15.23 6.40
CA HIS A 203 -16.28 15.18 5.05
C HIS A 203 -15.70 14.03 4.21
N VAL A 204 -14.41 13.74 4.36
CA VAL A 204 -13.78 12.58 3.71
C VAL A 204 -14.35 11.27 4.25
N PHE A 205 -14.55 11.16 5.57
CA PHE A 205 -15.24 10.02 6.16
C PHE A 205 -16.68 9.90 5.64
N LEU A 206 -17.42 11.01 5.55
CA LEU A 206 -18.77 11.02 5.01
C LEU A 206 -18.81 10.53 3.56
N LEU A 207 -17.87 11.01 2.72
CA LEU A 207 -17.74 10.59 1.32
C LEU A 207 -17.48 9.09 1.19
N ASP A 208 -16.62 8.53 2.03
CA ASP A 208 -16.35 7.08 2.08
C ASP A 208 -17.65 6.28 2.35
N ARG A 209 -18.46 6.74 3.31
CA ARG A 209 -19.76 6.10 3.62
C ARG A 209 -20.76 6.21 2.49
N LEU A 210 -20.86 7.37 1.83
CA LEU A 210 -21.77 7.57 0.70
C LEU A 210 -21.35 6.70 -0.51
N CYS A 211 -20.05 6.57 -0.75
CA CYS A 211 -19.50 5.71 -1.79
C CYS A 211 -19.74 4.22 -1.52
N ALA A 212 -19.83 3.81 -0.25
CA ALA A 212 -20.18 2.44 0.13
C ALA A 212 -21.64 2.06 -0.17
N ILE A 213 -22.53 3.04 -0.34
CA ILE A 213 -23.94 2.81 -0.73
C ILE A 213 -24.02 2.37 -2.20
N SER A 214 -23.25 3.01 -3.08
CA SER A 214 -23.30 2.75 -4.52
C SER A 214 -21.90 2.74 -5.16
N PRO A 215 -21.48 1.62 -5.76
CA PRO A 215 -20.18 1.54 -6.44
C PRO A 215 -20.10 2.45 -7.68
N LYS A 216 -21.24 2.83 -8.26
CA LYS A 216 -21.29 3.82 -9.35
C LYS A 216 -20.86 5.20 -8.85
N VAL A 217 -21.38 5.60 -7.68
CA VAL A 217 -21.01 6.85 -7.01
C VAL A 217 -19.53 6.84 -6.65
N ALA A 218 -19.03 5.74 -6.08
CA ALA A 218 -17.60 5.60 -5.78
C ALA A 218 -16.72 5.87 -7.01
N LYS A 219 -17.09 5.27 -8.17
CA LYS A 219 -16.37 5.48 -9.43
C LYS A 219 -16.43 6.93 -9.91
N GLU A 220 -17.59 7.58 -9.86
CA GLU A 220 -17.73 8.99 -10.26
C GLU A 220 -16.94 9.94 -9.35
N VAL A 221 -16.99 9.73 -8.03
CA VAL A 221 -16.23 10.54 -7.07
C VAL A 221 -14.73 10.37 -7.28
N SER A 222 -14.23 9.15 -7.52
CA SER A 222 -12.83 8.93 -7.89
C SER A 222 -12.46 9.66 -9.19
N LEU A 223 -13.33 9.67 -10.20
CA LEU A 223 -13.11 10.41 -11.44
C LEU A 223 -12.99 11.92 -11.19
N TRP A 224 -13.85 12.50 -10.36
CA TRP A 224 -13.80 13.93 -10.04
C TRP A 224 -12.54 14.31 -9.28
N LEU A 225 -12.16 13.55 -8.26
CA LEU A 225 -11.03 13.90 -7.40
C LEU A 225 -9.68 13.69 -8.10
N ILE A 226 -9.53 12.60 -8.85
CA ILE A 226 -8.25 12.22 -9.47
C ILE A 226 -8.10 12.86 -10.85
N TYR A 227 -9.11 12.73 -11.71
CA TYR A 227 -8.97 12.98 -13.15
C TYR A 227 -9.54 14.31 -13.63
N ALA A 228 -10.41 14.98 -12.87
CA ALA A 228 -10.95 16.28 -13.30
C ALA A 228 -9.83 17.33 -13.38
N GLU A 229 -9.83 18.16 -14.42
CA GLU A 229 -8.88 19.27 -14.60
C GLU A 229 -9.49 20.61 -14.14
N ASP A 230 -9.97 20.66 -12.90
CA ASP A 230 -10.48 21.88 -12.27
C ASP A 230 -9.44 22.48 -11.31
N GLU A 231 -9.10 23.75 -11.47
CA GLU A 231 -8.14 24.42 -10.58
C GLU A 231 -8.65 24.57 -9.15
N ARG A 232 -9.97 24.58 -8.94
CA ARG A 232 -10.59 24.67 -7.60
C ARG A 232 -10.26 23.46 -6.73
N LYS A 233 -9.88 22.34 -7.35
CA LYS A 233 -9.52 21.11 -6.64
C LYS A 233 -8.09 21.12 -6.07
N PHE A 234 -7.26 22.09 -6.47
CA PHE A 234 -5.85 22.16 -6.09
C PHE A 234 -5.68 22.69 -4.66
N ASN A 235 -6.18 21.92 -3.70
CA ASN A 235 -6.11 22.21 -2.28
C ASN A 235 -5.25 21.13 -1.59
N VAL A 236 -4.10 21.54 -1.04
CA VAL A 236 -3.13 20.63 -0.43
C VAL A 236 -3.70 19.96 0.83
N PRO A 237 -4.27 20.68 1.81
CA PRO A 237 -4.95 20.07 2.97
C PRO A 237 -5.97 18.99 2.60
N VAL A 238 -6.86 19.28 1.65
CA VAL A 238 -7.89 18.32 1.20
C VAL A 238 -7.25 17.07 0.60
N THR A 239 -6.23 17.24 -0.25
CA THR A 239 -5.52 16.11 -0.87
C THR A 239 -4.81 15.26 0.18
N VAL A 240 -4.23 15.88 1.22
CA VAL A 240 -3.60 15.16 2.34
C VAL A 240 -4.63 14.35 3.12
N ALA A 241 -5.79 14.93 3.44
CA ALA A 241 -6.88 14.24 4.14
C ALA A 241 -7.40 13.04 3.33
N LEU A 242 -7.61 13.20 2.02
CA LEU A 242 -8.02 12.14 1.10
C LEU A 242 -7.01 10.98 1.04
N LEU A 243 -5.71 11.30 1.05
CA LEU A 243 -4.65 10.30 1.08
C LEU A 243 -4.55 9.60 2.45
N GLN A 244 -4.79 10.31 3.55
CA GLN A 244 -4.79 9.77 4.92
C GLN A 244 -5.94 8.77 5.12
N ALA A 245 -7.12 9.11 4.61
CA ALA A 245 -8.29 8.25 4.63
C ALA A 245 -8.22 7.10 3.60
N ARG A 246 -7.15 7.01 2.79
CA ARG A 246 -7.00 6.02 1.69
C ARG A 246 -8.12 6.06 0.65
N PHE A 247 -8.81 7.20 0.55
CA PHE A 247 -9.85 7.40 -0.46
C PHE A 247 -9.27 7.49 -1.86
N ILE A 248 -8.03 7.98 -1.99
CA ILE A 248 -7.28 8.06 -3.26
C ILE A 248 -5.99 7.26 -3.17
N ALA A 249 -5.72 6.48 -4.22
CA ALA A 249 -4.46 5.75 -4.37
C ALA A 249 -3.30 6.69 -4.72
N VAL A 250 -2.21 6.62 -3.95
CA VAL A 250 -1.02 7.47 -4.11
C VAL A 250 -0.42 7.36 -5.51
N ALA A 251 -0.28 6.12 -6.02
CA ALA A 251 0.33 5.86 -7.33
C ALA A 251 -0.51 6.43 -8.49
N GLU A 252 -1.84 6.41 -8.35
CA GLU A 252 -2.76 6.95 -9.34
C GLU A 252 -2.72 8.48 -9.35
N LEU A 253 -2.71 9.07 -8.15
CA LEU A 253 -2.53 10.52 -7.98
C LEU A 253 -1.19 10.99 -8.56
N ASP A 254 -0.09 10.28 -8.29
CA ASP A 254 1.23 10.62 -8.81
C ASP A 254 1.25 10.64 -10.35
N LEU A 255 0.70 9.61 -10.98
CA LEU A 255 0.65 9.52 -12.44
C LEU A 255 -0.19 10.65 -13.06
N GLN A 256 -1.36 10.95 -12.49
CA GLN A 256 -2.25 11.98 -13.03
C GLN A 256 -1.73 13.40 -12.77
N LEU A 257 -1.20 13.65 -11.58
CA LEU A 257 -0.59 14.94 -11.25
C LEU A 257 0.61 15.24 -12.15
N ALA A 258 1.45 14.24 -12.43
CA ALA A 258 2.55 14.38 -13.39
C ALA A 258 2.05 14.78 -14.79
N LYS A 259 0.97 14.17 -15.29
CA LYS A 259 0.36 14.53 -16.57
C LYS A 259 -0.15 15.96 -16.58
N PHE A 260 -0.83 16.41 -15.51
CA PHE A 260 -1.33 17.78 -15.40
C PHE A 260 -0.20 18.82 -15.40
N VAL A 261 0.91 18.53 -14.72
CA VAL A 261 2.10 19.39 -14.70
C VAL A 261 2.68 19.53 -16.12
N VAL A 262 2.97 18.41 -16.81
CA VAL A 262 3.68 18.43 -18.10
C VAL A 262 2.82 19.01 -19.24
N ARG A 263 1.49 18.88 -19.17
CA ARG A 263 0.58 19.26 -20.27
C ARG A 263 0.74 20.72 -20.71
N LYS A 264 0.86 21.66 -19.75
CA LYS A 264 0.99 23.10 -20.03
C LYS A 264 1.98 23.83 -19.13
N PHE A 265 2.53 23.17 -18.11
CA PHE A 265 3.31 23.80 -17.05
C PHE A 265 2.61 25.04 -16.47
N ARG A 266 1.30 24.92 -16.22
CA ARG A 266 0.52 25.99 -15.57
C ARG A 266 1.06 26.21 -14.16
N ALA A 267 1.33 27.47 -13.80
CA ALA A 267 1.89 27.82 -12.49
C ALA A 267 1.05 27.27 -11.33
N SER A 268 -0.28 27.39 -11.40
CA SER A 268 -1.23 26.85 -10.42
C SER A 268 -1.02 25.35 -10.12
N VAL A 269 -0.87 24.54 -11.16
CA VAL A 269 -0.66 23.09 -11.06
C VAL A 269 0.74 22.77 -10.54
N VAL A 270 1.75 23.50 -11.02
CA VAL A 270 3.16 23.33 -10.62
C VAL A 270 3.34 23.67 -9.15
N ASP A 271 2.76 24.78 -8.68
CA ASP A 271 2.76 25.20 -7.28
C ASP A 271 2.00 24.21 -6.39
N PHE A 272 0.81 23.77 -6.83
CA PHE A 272 0.06 22.75 -6.12
C PHE A 272 0.87 21.46 -5.94
N ALA A 273 1.47 20.95 -7.02
CA ALA A 273 2.31 19.76 -6.98
C ALA A 273 3.53 19.95 -6.06
N ALA A 274 4.21 21.10 -6.15
CA ALA A 274 5.34 21.40 -5.29
C ALA A 274 4.93 21.45 -3.81
N ASN A 275 3.88 22.19 -3.47
CA ASN A 275 3.40 22.36 -2.09
C ASN A 275 2.91 21.03 -1.49
N LEU A 276 2.27 20.16 -2.29
CA LEU A 276 1.88 18.81 -1.88
C LEU A 276 3.09 17.92 -1.53
N LEU A 277 4.24 18.16 -2.17
CA LEU A 277 5.49 17.44 -1.92
C LEU A 277 6.35 18.09 -0.82
N ALA A 278 6.16 19.39 -0.56
CA ALA A 278 6.89 20.16 0.44
C ALA A 278 6.45 19.86 1.89
N GLY A 279 5.14 19.61 2.08
CA GLY A 279 4.50 19.59 3.39
C GLY A 279 5.01 18.48 4.34
N PRO A 280 5.17 18.78 5.65
CA PRO A 280 5.49 17.76 6.65
C PRO A 280 4.31 16.79 6.80
N ARG A 281 4.46 15.56 6.29
CA ARG A 281 3.45 14.52 6.43
C ARG A 281 3.58 13.89 7.81
N ARG A 282 2.79 14.36 8.78
CA ARG A 282 2.62 13.70 10.08
C ARG A 282 1.14 13.35 10.28
N PRO A 283 0.77 12.06 10.31
CA PRO A 283 1.60 10.88 10.00
C PRO A 283 2.03 10.84 8.51
N PRO A 284 3.11 10.10 8.16
CA PRO A 284 3.57 9.98 6.78
C PRO A 284 2.51 9.25 5.94
N VAL A 285 1.89 9.98 5.01
CA VAL A 285 0.75 9.48 4.22
C VAL A 285 1.20 8.66 3.01
N ALA A 286 2.37 9.02 2.48
CA ALA A 286 3.03 8.37 1.37
C ALA A 286 4.53 8.66 1.41
N THR A 287 5.31 7.74 0.87
CA THR A 287 6.75 7.90 0.74
C THR A 287 7.06 8.79 -0.47
N ARG A 288 8.26 9.35 -0.48
CA ARG A 288 8.75 10.17 -1.57
C ARG A 288 8.82 9.38 -2.90
N GLU A 289 9.25 8.12 -2.82
CA GLU A 289 9.37 7.23 -3.97
C GLU A 289 8.04 7.04 -4.69
N GLN A 290 6.92 7.05 -3.96
CA GLN A 290 5.58 6.94 -4.53
C GLN A 290 5.16 8.17 -5.35
N PHE A 291 5.93 9.27 -5.33
CA PHE A 291 5.71 10.47 -6.14
C PHE A 291 6.77 10.66 -7.24
N SER A 292 7.41 9.57 -7.70
CA SER A 292 8.50 9.63 -8.67
C SER A 292 8.10 10.34 -9.97
N ASN A 293 6.87 10.12 -10.47
CA ASN A 293 6.42 10.74 -11.72
C ASN A 293 6.23 12.25 -11.56
N THR A 294 5.65 12.69 -10.44
CA THR A 294 5.43 14.10 -10.15
C THR A 294 6.75 14.85 -9.98
N PHE A 295 7.75 14.25 -9.33
CA PHE A 295 9.08 14.85 -9.24
C PHE A 295 9.77 14.96 -10.62
N GLU A 296 9.63 13.98 -11.52
CA GLU A 296 10.15 14.10 -12.89
C GLU A 296 9.43 15.21 -13.66
N ALA A 297 8.11 15.32 -13.53
CA ALA A 297 7.33 16.38 -14.14
C ALA A 297 7.76 17.78 -13.67
N LEU A 298 8.08 17.95 -12.38
CA LEU A 298 8.65 19.20 -11.86
C LEU A 298 10.05 19.47 -12.41
N ASN A 299 10.91 18.45 -12.55
CA ASN A 299 12.22 18.60 -13.19
C ASN A 299 12.08 19.00 -14.67
N GLN A 300 11.10 18.47 -15.39
CA GLN A 300 10.79 18.89 -16.76
C GLN A 300 10.35 20.35 -16.80
N ALA A 301 9.54 20.81 -15.83
CA ALA A 301 9.18 22.22 -15.72
C ALA A 301 10.40 23.13 -15.53
N VAL A 302 11.40 22.69 -14.75
CA VAL A 302 12.67 23.41 -14.58
C VAL A 302 13.44 23.49 -15.89
N ARG A 303 13.60 22.37 -16.60
CA ARG A 303 14.28 22.31 -17.91
C ARG A 303 13.60 23.19 -18.96
N ALA A 304 12.27 23.26 -18.92
CA ALA A 304 11.46 24.09 -19.82
C ALA A 304 11.45 25.58 -19.44
N GLY A 305 12.11 25.99 -18.34
CA GLY A 305 12.11 27.36 -17.85
C GLY A 305 10.78 27.83 -17.24
N LYS A 306 9.83 26.91 -17.00
CA LYS A 306 8.47 27.19 -16.51
C LYS A 306 8.24 26.76 -15.05
N ALA A 307 9.30 26.36 -14.34
CA ALA A 307 9.20 26.04 -12.92
C ALA A 307 9.01 27.29 -12.06
N THR A 308 8.05 27.19 -11.14
CA THR A 308 7.79 28.18 -10.10
C THR A 308 8.83 28.11 -8.96
N ASP A 309 8.85 29.12 -8.09
CA ASP A 309 9.75 29.15 -6.95
C ASP A 309 9.49 28.00 -5.98
N ALA A 310 8.22 27.67 -5.72
CA ALA A 310 7.86 26.53 -4.88
C ALA A 310 8.45 25.21 -5.44
N ALA A 311 8.35 24.98 -6.75
CA ALA A 311 8.93 23.81 -7.40
C ALA A 311 10.46 23.77 -7.26
N ARG A 312 11.13 24.92 -7.43
CA ARG A 312 12.60 25.03 -7.26
C ARG A 312 13.02 24.78 -5.82
N THR A 313 12.34 25.39 -4.84
CA THR A 313 12.61 25.22 -3.41
C THR A 313 12.44 23.77 -3.00
N VAL A 314 11.38 23.10 -3.47
CA VAL A 314 11.19 21.67 -3.19
C VAL A 314 12.30 20.87 -3.83
N LEU A 315 12.53 20.97 -5.15
CA LEU A 315 13.60 20.21 -5.81
C LEU A 315 14.99 20.45 -5.20
N GLN A 316 15.27 21.67 -4.73
CA GLN A 316 16.51 21.99 -4.02
C GLN A 316 16.54 21.38 -2.62
N ALA A 317 15.50 21.55 -1.80
CA ALA A 317 15.40 20.96 -0.46
C ALA A 317 15.59 19.43 -0.51
N VAL A 318 15.13 18.83 -1.59
CA VAL A 318 15.25 17.41 -1.90
C VAL A 318 16.69 17.03 -2.23
N GLN A 319 17.34 17.81 -3.08
CA GLN A 319 18.76 17.61 -3.43
C GLN A 319 19.68 17.87 -2.24
N THR A 320 19.36 18.85 -1.38
CA THR A 320 20.13 19.18 -0.17
C THR A 320 19.89 18.16 0.95
N ARG A 321 18.66 17.66 1.13
CA ARG A 321 18.37 16.58 2.09
C ARG A 321 18.96 15.23 1.66
N GLY A 322 18.99 14.96 0.35
CA GLY A 322 19.73 13.86 -0.27
C GLY A 322 21.22 14.15 -0.49
N SER A 323 21.72 15.32 -0.08
CA SER A 323 23.15 15.65 -0.09
C SER A 323 23.79 15.11 1.19
N ILE A 324 24.94 14.48 1.00
CA ILE A 324 25.73 13.80 2.02
C ILE A 324 25.99 14.75 3.20
N ASN A 325 25.39 14.47 4.35
CA ASN A 325 25.89 14.95 5.63
C ASN A 325 26.34 13.76 6.48
N VAL A 326 27.22 12.93 5.91
CA VAL A 326 28.22 12.19 6.69
C VAL A 326 29.29 13.19 7.17
N ARG A 327 28.87 14.31 7.76
CA ARG A 327 29.73 15.41 8.22
C ARG A 327 30.00 15.37 9.73
N GLY A 328 29.92 14.18 10.33
CA GLY A 328 30.20 13.97 11.75
C GLY A 328 31.09 12.78 12.08
N LEU A 329 31.51 11.98 11.11
CA LEU A 329 32.39 10.84 11.40
C LEU A 329 33.83 11.24 11.15
N SER A 330 34.60 11.35 12.23
CA SER A 330 36.06 11.50 12.22
C SER A 330 36.68 10.59 11.14
N PRO A 331 37.69 11.05 10.40
CA PRO A 331 38.43 10.22 9.46
C PRO A 331 39.34 9.26 10.25
N GLY A 332 38.76 8.31 10.97
CA GLY A 332 39.46 7.15 11.50
C GLY A 332 39.53 6.09 10.39
N LYS A 333 40.74 5.69 9.99
CA LYS A 333 40.92 4.47 9.18
C LYS A 333 40.51 3.29 10.07
N LEU A 334 39.40 2.63 9.73
CA LEU A 334 39.04 1.34 10.34
C LEU A 334 40.12 0.32 10.00
N THR A 335 40.75 -0.29 11.01
CA THR A 335 41.85 -1.24 10.80
C THR A 335 41.45 -2.70 11.04
N SER A 336 40.46 -2.97 11.90
CA SER A 336 39.96 -4.32 12.21
C SER A 336 38.47 -4.29 12.60
N ALA A 337 37.77 -5.43 12.49
CA ALA A 337 36.35 -5.52 12.89
C ALA A 337 36.14 -5.64 14.40
N ASP A 338 37.19 -5.97 15.15
CA ASP A 338 37.17 -6.21 16.60
C ASP A 338 37.33 -4.93 17.45
N GLU A 339 37.57 -3.78 16.80
CA GLU A 339 37.67 -2.50 17.50
C GLU A 339 36.31 -2.09 18.11
N PRO A 340 36.29 -1.63 19.39
CA PRO A 340 35.07 -1.13 20.01
C PRO A 340 34.57 0.12 19.27
N GLY A 341 33.27 0.14 18.93
CA GLY A 341 32.63 1.25 18.21
C GLY A 341 32.54 1.07 16.68
N VAL A 342 33.22 0.09 16.08
CA VAL A 342 33.12 -0.18 14.63
C VAL A 342 31.69 -0.55 14.25
N ARG A 343 31.02 -1.40 15.03
CA ARG A 343 29.62 -1.78 14.79
C ARG A 343 28.69 -0.57 14.77
N GLU A 344 28.88 0.37 15.69
CA GLU A 344 28.08 1.59 15.81
C GLU A 344 28.33 2.51 14.60
N GLN A 345 29.58 2.64 14.18
CA GLN A 345 29.94 3.37 12.97
C GLN A 345 29.30 2.77 11.71
N LEU A 346 29.39 1.45 11.53
CA LEU A 346 28.76 0.75 10.40
C LEU A 346 27.23 0.89 10.41
N THR A 347 26.62 0.81 11.61
CA THR A 347 25.19 1.03 11.81
C THR A 347 24.79 2.45 11.42
N TYR A 348 25.57 3.46 11.81
CA TYR A 348 25.35 4.84 11.43
C TYR A 348 25.45 5.03 9.91
N CYS A 349 26.49 4.46 9.26
CA CYS A 349 26.65 4.50 7.81
C CYS A 349 25.43 3.90 7.09
N PHE A 350 24.91 2.77 7.59
CA PHE A 350 23.72 2.17 7.03
C PHE A 350 22.45 3.01 7.27
N ALA A 351 22.27 3.57 8.47
CA ALA A 351 21.15 4.46 8.77
C ALA A 351 21.14 5.69 7.84
N GLU A 352 22.32 6.23 7.54
CA GLU A 352 22.46 7.31 6.57
C GLU A 352 22.09 6.87 5.15
N TRP A 353 22.50 5.66 4.73
CA TRP A 353 22.04 5.11 3.46
C TRP A 353 20.53 4.96 3.41
N VAL A 354 19.89 4.44 4.46
CA VAL A 354 18.43 4.33 4.55
C VAL A 354 17.77 5.72 4.43
N ARG A 355 18.37 6.74 5.07
CA ARG A 355 17.91 8.13 4.96
C ARG A 355 18.06 8.67 3.53
N LEU A 356 19.21 8.45 2.89
CA LEU A 356 19.45 8.85 1.50
C LEU A 356 18.49 8.14 0.56
N PHE A 357 18.30 6.83 0.71
CA PHE A 357 17.35 6.03 -0.05
C PHE A 357 15.93 6.63 0.03
N GLN A 358 15.47 7.01 1.22
CA GLN A 358 14.17 7.66 1.42
C GLN A 358 14.07 9.07 0.84
N GLN A 359 15.15 9.86 0.95
CA GLN A 359 15.11 11.30 0.69
C GLN A 359 15.52 11.65 -0.73
N SER A 360 16.26 10.78 -1.40
CA SER A 360 16.83 11.02 -2.71
C SER A 360 15.84 10.76 -3.83
N TYR A 361 15.70 11.74 -4.71
CA TYR A 361 14.96 11.59 -5.95
C TYR A 361 15.70 10.69 -6.96
N ASN A 362 17.02 10.87 -7.07
CA ASN A 362 17.89 10.00 -7.85
C ASN A 362 18.76 9.18 -6.91
N VAL A 363 18.26 8.01 -6.55
CA VAL A 363 18.93 7.07 -5.64
C VAL A 363 20.26 6.59 -6.21
N GLU A 364 20.38 6.46 -7.54
CA GLU A 364 21.61 6.03 -8.21
C GLU A 364 22.73 7.07 -8.10
N LYS A 365 22.40 8.36 -8.22
CA LYS A 365 23.37 9.44 -7.97
C LYS A 365 23.81 9.47 -6.51
N SER A 366 22.86 9.40 -5.57
CA SER A 366 23.17 9.38 -4.13
C SER A 366 23.97 8.13 -3.72
N PHE A 367 23.80 7.02 -4.44
CA PHE A 367 24.62 5.83 -4.27
C PHE A 367 26.09 6.10 -4.58
N VAL A 368 26.41 6.71 -5.71
CA VAL A 368 27.81 7.01 -6.09
C VAL A 368 28.51 7.82 -5.01
N ASP A 369 27.85 8.89 -4.58
CA ASP A 369 28.25 9.78 -3.50
C ASP A 369 28.49 9.01 -2.17
N PHE A 370 27.55 8.12 -1.82
CA PHE A 370 27.64 7.27 -0.63
C PHE A 370 28.81 6.27 -0.69
N VAL A 371 29.04 5.62 -1.84
CA VAL A 371 30.13 4.65 -2.03
C VAL A 371 31.49 5.33 -1.90
N VAL A 372 31.67 6.51 -2.50
CA VAL A 372 32.92 7.28 -2.36
C VAL A 372 33.21 7.58 -0.89
N GLN A 373 32.19 7.87 -0.09
CA GLN A 373 32.36 8.08 1.34
C GLN A 373 32.73 6.80 2.10
N LEU A 374 32.08 5.67 1.80
CA LEU A 374 32.44 4.37 2.38
C LEU A 374 33.90 3.98 2.06
N GLN A 375 34.36 4.26 0.83
CA GLN A 375 35.75 4.03 0.44
C GLN A 375 36.73 4.94 1.19
N LYS A 376 36.39 6.23 1.38
CA LYS A 376 37.20 7.17 2.16
C LYS A 376 37.38 6.72 3.61
N GLN A 377 36.32 6.16 4.21
CA GLN A 377 36.34 5.61 5.57
C GLN A 377 37.04 4.24 5.67
N GLY A 378 37.41 3.64 4.55
CA GLY A 378 38.08 2.34 4.51
C GLY A 378 37.15 1.13 4.67
N ILE A 379 35.83 1.33 4.76
CA ILE A 379 34.84 0.26 4.96
C ILE A 379 34.87 -0.74 3.80
N LEU A 380 35.09 -0.26 2.57
CA LEU A 380 35.14 -1.09 1.36
C LEU A 380 36.56 -1.49 0.94
N LYS A 381 37.59 -1.16 1.72
CA LYS A 381 39.00 -1.46 1.38
C LYS A 381 39.47 -2.82 1.87
N GLY A 382 38.87 -3.33 2.95
CA GLY A 382 39.23 -4.63 3.55
C GLY A 382 38.10 -5.65 3.40
N GLU A 383 38.47 -6.91 3.15
CA GLU A 383 37.53 -8.03 3.04
C GLU A 383 36.75 -8.28 4.33
N GLU A 384 37.40 -8.18 5.48
CA GLU A 384 36.80 -8.40 6.80
C GLU A 384 35.76 -7.31 7.14
N ILE A 385 36.16 -6.03 7.08
CA ILE A 385 35.30 -4.89 7.40
C ILE A 385 34.13 -4.76 6.41
N SER A 386 34.36 -5.02 5.12
CA SER A 386 33.28 -5.01 4.13
C SER A 386 32.26 -6.12 4.38
N SER A 387 32.71 -7.33 4.71
CA SER A 387 31.82 -8.43 5.08
C SER A 387 31.05 -8.12 6.36
N PHE A 388 31.70 -7.50 7.35
CA PHE A 388 31.06 -7.06 8.58
C PHE A 388 30.03 -5.95 8.33
N PHE A 389 30.29 -5.02 7.42
CA PHE A 389 29.32 -4.00 7.02
C PHE A 389 28.02 -4.61 6.48
N PHE A 390 28.11 -5.54 5.52
CA PHE A 390 26.92 -6.22 5.00
C PHE A 390 26.18 -7.03 6.06
N ARG A 391 26.91 -7.64 7.01
CA ARG A 391 26.33 -8.32 8.17
C ARG A 391 25.52 -7.34 9.03
N VAL A 392 26.11 -6.22 9.42
CA VAL A 392 25.46 -5.18 10.23
C VAL A 392 24.23 -4.60 9.52
N CYS A 393 24.31 -4.31 8.21
CA CYS A 393 23.15 -3.83 7.46
C CYS A 393 21.98 -4.82 7.48
N ALA A 394 22.26 -6.12 7.35
CA ALA A 394 21.23 -7.17 7.40
C ALA A 394 20.59 -7.25 8.80
N GLU A 395 21.40 -7.31 9.86
CA GLU A 395 20.94 -7.36 11.26
C GLU A 395 20.06 -6.14 11.60
N VAL A 396 20.54 -4.93 11.32
CA VAL A 396 19.82 -3.68 11.60
C VAL A 396 18.49 -3.61 10.83
N SER A 397 18.45 -4.11 9.60
CA SER A 397 17.21 -4.14 8.80
C SER A 397 16.16 -5.06 9.41
N ILE A 398 16.57 -6.23 9.90
CA ILE A 398 15.70 -7.20 10.57
C ILE A 398 15.18 -6.62 11.90
N ASP A 399 16.07 -6.07 12.72
CA ASP A 399 15.73 -5.46 14.01
C ASP A 399 14.75 -4.30 13.85
N SER A 400 14.99 -3.42 12.86
CA SER A 400 14.12 -2.28 12.58
C SER A 400 12.72 -2.73 12.19
N TYR A 401 12.60 -3.77 11.35
CA TYR A 401 11.30 -4.33 10.99
C TYR A 401 10.58 -4.90 12.22
N ILE A 402 11.26 -5.65 13.08
CA ILE A 402 10.66 -6.25 14.28
C ILE A 402 10.12 -5.16 15.22
N LYS A 403 10.92 -4.13 15.48
CA LYS A 403 10.54 -2.99 16.33
C LYS A 403 9.36 -2.22 15.77
N ASN A 404 9.40 -1.88 14.48
CA ASN A 404 8.30 -1.15 13.82
C ASN A 404 7.02 -1.98 13.75
N LYS A 405 7.13 -3.31 13.59
CA LYS A 405 5.96 -4.21 13.63
C LYS A 405 5.33 -4.27 15.00
N ALA A 406 6.15 -4.39 16.05
CA ALA A 406 5.67 -4.42 17.43
C ALA A 406 4.97 -3.10 17.81
N ALA A 407 5.40 -1.98 17.23
CA ALA A 407 4.76 -0.67 17.38
C ALA A 407 3.50 -0.46 16.50
N GLY A 408 3.00 -1.50 15.80
CA GLY A 408 1.81 -1.40 14.96
C GLY A 408 2.06 -0.83 13.55
N GLY A 409 3.30 -0.79 13.09
CA GLY A 409 3.67 -0.30 11.75
C GLY A 409 3.06 -1.12 10.62
N THR A 410 2.71 -0.43 9.53
CA THR A 410 2.10 -1.02 8.33
C THR A 410 2.99 -0.79 7.09
N PRO A 411 2.75 -1.49 5.96
CA PRO A 411 3.49 -1.23 4.71
C PRO A 411 3.45 0.24 4.28
N ALA A 412 2.32 0.91 4.51
CA ALA A 412 2.13 2.33 4.24
C ALA A 412 3.02 3.25 5.08
N THR A 413 3.40 2.83 6.29
CA THR A 413 4.32 3.58 7.16
C THR A 413 5.79 3.38 6.81
N GLY A 414 6.10 2.55 5.80
CA GLY A 414 7.47 2.23 5.43
C GLY A 414 8.12 1.19 6.34
N ILE A 415 7.34 0.24 6.90
CA ILE A 415 7.89 -0.81 7.77
C ILE A 415 8.99 -1.66 7.10
N PHE A 416 9.01 -1.72 5.78
CA PHE A 416 10.01 -2.43 4.97
C PHE A 416 11.17 -1.56 4.50
N GLN A 417 11.15 -0.26 4.80
CA GLN A 417 12.08 0.72 4.21
C GLN A 417 13.57 0.39 4.43
N PRO A 418 14.04 -0.05 5.62
CA PRO A 418 15.43 -0.45 5.79
C PRO A 418 15.83 -1.66 4.95
N ILE A 419 14.91 -2.63 4.82
CA ILE A 419 15.11 -3.85 4.02
C ILE A 419 15.21 -3.49 2.54
N ASP A 420 14.31 -2.64 2.05
CA ASP A 420 14.29 -2.19 0.65
C ASP A 420 15.55 -1.36 0.33
N ALA A 421 15.97 -0.48 1.24
CA ALA A 421 17.22 0.26 1.14
C ALA A 421 18.42 -0.68 1.04
N PHE A 422 18.49 -1.71 1.89
CA PHE A 422 19.58 -2.68 1.89
C PHE A 422 19.64 -3.47 0.58
N ALA A 423 18.50 -3.94 0.09
CA ALA A 423 18.40 -4.63 -1.19
C ALA A 423 18.90 -3.75 -2.34
N ARG A 424 18.52 -2.46 -2.34
CA ARG A 424 18.99 -1.50 -3.35
C ARG A 424 20.49 -1.21 -3.25
N LEU A 425 21.04 -1.18 -2.04
CA LEU A 425 22.49 -1.03 -1.83
C LEU A 425 23.26 -2.18 -2.47
N ILE A 426 22.85 -3.43 -2.18
CA ILE A 426 23.47 -4.64 -2.74
C ILE A 426 23.36 -4.62 -4.27
N THR A 427 22.18 -4.29 -4.78
CA THR A 427 21.91 -4.17 -6.22
C THR A 427 22.91 -3.24 -6.90
N PHE A 428 23.07 -2.03 -6.37
CA PHE A 428 24.00 -1.06 -6.96
C PHE A 428 25.46 -1.46 -6.74
N MET A 429 25.82 -2.00 -5.58
CA MET A 429 27.18 -2.51 -5.35
C MET A 429 27.57 -3.56 -6.39
N ILE A 430 26.67 -4.51 -6.73
CA ILE A 430 26.90 -5.50 -7.77
C ILE A 430 26.91 -4.86 -9.17
N LYS A 431 25.93 -4.00 -9.47
CA LYS A 431 25.79 -3.33 -10.78
C LYS A 431 27.07 -2.58 -11.18
N TYR A 432 27.67 -1.86 -10.24
CA TYR A 432 28.88 -1.05 -10.44
C TYR A 432 30.18 -1.73 -10.03
N HIS A 433 30.14 -3.00 -9.60
CA HIS A 433 31.36 -3.74 -9.30
C HIS A 433 32.16 -4.01 -10.59
N ALA A 434 33.45 -3.69 -10.60
CA ALA A 434 34.33 -3.93 -11.73
C ALA A 434 35.61 -4.67 -11.25
N ASP A 435 36.13 -5.53 -12.12
CA ASP A 435 37.41 -6.20 -11.93
C ASP A 435 38.54 -5.17 -12.06
N PRO A 436 39.50 -5.10 -11.12
CA PRO A 436 40.68 -4.22 -11.22
C PRO A 436 41.46 -4.36 -12.52
N THR A 437 41.40 -5.53 -13.16
CA THR A 437 42.10 -5.80 -14.43
C THR A 437 41.22 -5.54 -15.67
N GLY A 438 39.91 -5.34 -15.49
CA GLY A 438 38.94 -5.10 -16.56
C GLY A 438 38.68 -6.28 -17.49
N VAL A 439 39.33 -7.43 -17.30
CA VAL A 439 39.29 -8.56 -18.24
C VAL A 439 38.03 -9.43 -18.06
N ASN A 440 37.46 -9.52 -16.85
CA ASN A 440 36.34 -10.42 -16.57
C ASN A 440 35.33 -9.85 -15.54
N ASN A 441 34.83 -8.64 -15.80
CA ASN A 441 33.86 -7.94 -14.94
C ASN A 441 32.66 -8.81 -14.51
N ASP A 442 32.12 -9.63 -15.41
CA ASP A 442 30.97 -10.49 -15.11
C ASP A 442 31.30 -11.55 -14.05
N LYS A 443 32.46 -12.20 -14.16
CA LYS A 443 32.90 -13.21 -13.18
C LYS A 443 33.15 -12.57 -11.82
N ALA A 444 33.74 -11.38 -11.80
CA ALA A 444 33.95 -10.61 -10.57
C ALA A 444 32.62 -10.23 -9.91
N LYS A 445 31.62 -9.79 -10.68
CA LYS A 445 30.26 -9.50 -10.20
C LYS A 445 29.57 -10.73 -9.61
N VAL A 446 29.65 -11.87 -10.29
CA VAL A 446 29.05 -13.14 -9.81
C VAL A 446 29.71 -13.60 -8.51
N HIS A 447 31.04 -13.52 -8.43
CA HIS A 447 31.77 -13.87 -7.21
C HIS A 447 31.39 -12.95 -6.04
N TYR A 448 31.36 -11.64 -6.27
CA TYR A 448 30.96 -10.64 -5.28
C TYR A 448 29.50 -10.86 -4.81
N MET A 449 28.58 -11.10 -5.74
CA MET A 449 27.18 -11.43 -5.44
C MET A 449 27.07 -12.68 -4.56
N THR A 450 27.79 -13.75 -4.91
CA THR A 450 27.78 -15.01 -4.14
C THR A 450 28.23 -14.77 -2.70
N LYS A 451 29.30 -14.00 -2.52
CA LYS A 451 29.82 -13.64 -1.20
C LYS A 451 28.81 -12.85 -0.36
N VAL A 452 28.20 -11.80 -0.93
CA VAL A 452 27.20 -10.99 -0.22
C VAL A 452 25.97 -11.82 0.15
N LEU A 453 25.52 -12.70 -0.73
CA LEU A 453 24.40 -13.60 -0.46
C LEU A 453 24.72 -14.60 0.66
N SER A 454 25.92 -15.17 0.69
CA SER A 454 26.35 -16.07 1.77
C SER A 454 26.30 -15.39 3.14
N ILE A 455 26.73 -14.12 3.23
CA ILE A 455 26.64 -13.33 4.47
C ILE A 455 25.19 -13.16 4.90
N VAL A 456 24.31 -12.78 3.98
CA VAL A 456 22.88 -12.58 4.27
C VAL A 456 22.22 -13.87 4.72
N VAL A 457 22.49 -14.99 4.05
CA VAL A 457 21.96 -16.30 4.41
C VAL A 457 22.42 -16.70 5.81
N LEU A 458 23.68 -16.46 6.16
CA LEU A 458 24.22 -16.78 7.47
C LEU A 458 23.55 -15.96 8.59
N VAL A 459 23.35 -14.65 8.38
CA VAL A 459 22.62 -13.79 9.35
C VAL A 459 21.20 -14.27 9.56
N LEU A 460 20.52 -14.67 8.48
CA LEU A 460 19.15 -15.14 8.55
C LEU A 460 19.03 -16.51 9.23
N ALA A 461 20.00 -17.41 9.00
CA ALA A 461 20.10 -18.68 9.70
C ALA A 461 20.30 -18.47 11.21
N ASN A 462 21.24 -17.59 11.60
CA ASN A 462 21.46 -17.24 13.01
C ASN A 462 20.20 -16.63 13.64
N SER A 463 19.54 -15.71 12.94
CA SER A 463 18.30 -15.08 13.41
C SER A 463 17.16 -16.10 13.58
N HIS A 464 17.11 -17.14 12.73
CA HIS A 464 16.15 -18.23 12.84
C HIS A 464 16.41 -19.07 14.10
N GLU A 465 17.67 -19.41 14.38
CA GLU A 465 18.07 -20.17 15.56
C GLU A 465 17.77 -19.41 16.86
N GLU A 466 18.08 -18.11 16.93
CA GLU A 466 17.85 -17.29 18.13
C GLU A 466 16.37 -17.08 18.46
N LEU A 467 15.51 -16.93 17.45
CA LEU A 467 14.08 -16.64 17.63
C LEU A 467 13.22 -17.90 17.79
N GLY A 468 13.74 -19.09 17.43
CA GLY A 468 13.11 -20.39 17.64
C GLY A 468 11.61 -20.44 17.22
N PRO A 469 10.68 -20.89 18.09
CA PRO A 469 9.25 -20.97 17.75
C PRO A 469 8.54 -19.60 17.63
N HIS A 470 9.15 -18.50 18.08
CA HIS A 470 8.67 -17.13 17.86
C HIS A 470 9.13 -16.56 16.51
N PHE A 471 9.90 -17.34 15.75
CA PHE A 471 10.25 -17.06 14.37
C PHE A 471 9.02 -17.20 13.47
N GLN A 472 8.30 -16.09 13.33
CA GLN A 472 7.18 -15.98 12.40
C GLN A 472 7.68 -16.22 10.97
N THR A 473 7.33 -17.37 10.37
CA THR A 473 7.73 -17.81 9.01
C THR A 473 7.44 -16.75 7.93
N LYS A 474 6.44 -15.87 8.13
CA LYS A 474 6.11 -14.72 7.27
C LYS A 474 7.18 -13.61 7.24
N LYS A 475 8.04 -13.49 8.28
CA LYS A 475 9.15 -12.51 8.35
C LYS A 475 10.21 -12.83 7.29
N VAL A 476 10.55 -14.11 7.17
CA VAL A 476 11.48 -14.67 6.19
C VAL A 476 10.89 -14.67 4.79
N ILE A 477 9.67 -15.14 4.59
CA ILE A 477 9.11 -15.30 3.23
C ILE A 477 9.04 -13.96 2.46
N ARG A 478 8.86 -12.81 3.13
CA ARG A 478 8.86 -11.50 2.46
C ARG A 478 10.25 -10.84 2.35
N ILE A 479 11.15 -11.07 3.31
CA ILE A 479 12.56 -10.65 3.20
C ILE A 479 13.27 -11.46 2.11
N TYR A 480 13.16 -12.79 2.14
CA TYR A 480 13.62 -13.69 1.07
C TYR A 480 12.82 -13.51 -0.23
N GLY A 481 11.54 -13.16 -0.13
CA GLY A 481 10.69 -12.90 -1.29
C GLY A 481 11.08 -11.63 -2.04
N HIS A 482 11.33 -10.50 -1.37
CA HIS A 482 11.78 -9.27 -2.04
C HIS A 482 13.29 -9.25 -2.30
N LEU A 483 14.13 -9.71 -1.36
CA LEU A 483 15.57 -9.78 -1.60
C LEU A 483 15.88 -10.86 -2.64
N GLY A 484 15.22 -12.02 -2.58
CA GLY A 484 15.32 -13.06 -3.59
C GLY A 484 14.69 -12.65 -4.91
N PHE A 485 13.50 -12.02 -4.97
CA PHE A 485 12.94 -11.56 -6.24
C PHE A 485 13.75 -10.42 -6.87
N VAL A 486 14.31 -9.49 -6.09
CA VAL A 486 15.17 -8.41 -6.60
C VAL A 486 16.52 -8.96 -7.06
N VAL A 487 17.17 -9.83 -6.27
CA VAL A 487 18.44 -10.48 -6.65
C VAL A 487 18.25 -11.42 -7.84
N LEU A 488 17.15 -12.19 -7.90
CA LEU A 488 16.84 -13.10 -9.00
C LEU A 488 16.41 -12.33 -10.26
N SER A 489 15.65 -11.23 -10.13
CA SER A 489 15.31 -10.32 -11.24
C SER A 489 16.57 -9.68 -11.83
N LEU A 490 17.55 -9.29 -11.01
CA LEU A 490 18.83 -8.74 -11.47
C LEU A 490 19.75 -9.80 -12.06
N ALA A 491 19.76 -11.00 -11.51
CA ALA A 491 20.47 -12.15 -12.07
C ALA A 491 19.86 -12.58 -13.41
N LEU A 492 18.53 -12.50 -13.56
CA LEU A 492 17.82 -12.77 -14.81
C LEU A 492 18.04 -11.65 -15.84
N ASP A 493 17.99 -10.37 -15.48
CA ASP A 493 18.26 -9.27 -16.43
C ASP A 493 19.70 -9.30 -16.96
N THR A 494 20.67 -9.69 -16.14
CA THR A 494 22.07 -9.88 -16.56
C THR A 494 22.29 -11.17 -17.37
N LEU A 495 21.50 -12.23 -17.14
CA LEU A 495 21.52 -13.46 -17.95
C LEU A 495 20.78 -13.30 -19.29
N VAL A 496 19.66 -12.59 -19.32
CA VAL A 496 18.84 -12.35 -20.51
C VAL A 496 19.58 -11.42 -21.47
N ALA A 497 20.31 -10.41 -20.96
CA ALA A 497 21.23 -9.62 -21.77
C ALA A 497 22.31 -10.49 -22.47
N ARG A 498 22.73 -11.60 -21.86
CA ARG A 498 23.64 -12.58 -22.48
C ARG A 498 22.96 -13.45 -23.54
N GLN A 499 21.70 -13.84 -23.38
CA GLN A 499 21.00 -14.65 -24.40
C GLN A 499 20.69 -13.83 -25.65
N VAL A 500 20.35 -12.54 -25.52
CA VAL A 500 20.09 -11.69 -26.69
C VAL A 500 21.38 -11.35 -27.45
N LEU A 501 22.52 -11.19 -26.75
CA LEU A 501 23.81 -10.91 -27.39
C LEU A 501 24.45 -12.14 -28.05
N VAL A 502 24.23 -13.34 -27.53
CA VAL A 502 24.73 -14.61 -28.12
C VAL A 502 23.87 -15.09 -29.30
N ILE A 503 22.65 -14.57 -29.45
CA ILE A 503 21.78 -14.83 -30.60
C ILE A 503 21.98 -13.77 -31.72
N SER A 504 22.70 -12.67 -31.43
CA SER A 504 22.94 -11.57 -32.38
C SER A 504 24.40 -11.44 -32.86
N ILE A 505 25.23 -12.46 -32.61
CA ILE A 505 26.55 -12.69 -33.21
C ILE A 505 26.52 -14.10 -33.81
#